data_AF-A0A950G1R6-F1
#
_entry.id   AF-A0A950G1R6-F1
#
_cell.length_a   1.000
_cell.length_b   1.000
_cell.length_c   1.000
_cell.angle_alpha   90.00
_cell.angle_beta   90.00
_cell.angle_gamma   90.00
#
_symmetry.space_group_name_H-M   'P 1'
#
loop_
_entity.id
_entity.type
_entity.pdbx_description
1 polymer ?
#
loop_
_entity_poly.entity_id
_entity_poly.type
_entity_poly.pdbx_seq_one_letter_code
_entity_poly.pdbx_strand_id
1 'polypeptide(L)'
;MLAGAPAQAEPDGPCGHLYSHIQYGPFDYRHEPSEKIAIVLEAHFQPYVESLRGNADTLLGGAIDYTLRALPNYARALVAMTRLAQRDGKDPPRGAHFTVECYYIRALKFRPDDNLVRMLFADYLIDKGRGKDAAEHLDYVDKSFDKDDPFTSYNLGLLYMKLGDTAKARTLAQQARLLGNPADGLENELKKAGAWAEPAAAAAAAASSASAPADAASAVQVAAPASAPAP
;
A
#
# COMPACT_ATOMS: atom_id res chain seq x y z
N MET A 1 -27.66 -10.56 36.39
CA MET A 1 -27.66 -11.01 34.98
C MET A 1 -28.12 -9.85 34.13
N LEU A 2 -27.21 -9.16 33.45
CA LEU A 2 -27.54 -8.07 32.53
C LEU A 2 -27.83 -8.69 31.17
N ALA A 3 -29.10 -8.65 30.76
CA ALA A 3 -29.54 -9.08 29.44
C ALA A 3 -28.90 -8.16 28.38
N GLY A 4 -28.14 -8.74 27.45
CA GLY A 4 -27.61 -8.01 26.30
C GLY A 4 -28.74 -7.54 25.40
N ALA A 5 -28.75 -6.25 25.07
CA ALA A 5 -29.68 -5.70 24.08
C ALA A 5 -29.41 -6.35 22.70
N PRO A 6 -30.46 -6.63 21.91
CA PRO A 6 -30.26 -7.12 20.55
C PRO A 6 -29.56 -6.02 19.72
N ALA A 7 -28.51 -6.40 19.00
CA ALA A 7 -27.89 -5.53 18.01
C ALA A 7 -28.94 -5.15 16.97
N GLN A 8 -29.38 -3.88 16.97
CA GLN A 8 -30.25 -3.39 15.92
C GLN A 8 -29.46 -3.35 14.62
N ALA A 9 -30.04 -3.92 13.55
CA ALA A 9 -29.50 -3.80 12.21
C ALA A 9 -29.40 -2.31 11.86
N GLU A 10 -28.19 -1.84 11.52
CA GLU A 10 -28.01 -0.47 11.05
C GLU A 10 -28.85 -0.22 9.79
N PRO A 11 -29.48 0.96 9.66
CA PRO A 11 -30.23 1.31 8.47
C PRO A 11 -29.34 1.25 7.22
N ASP A 12 -29.92 0.84 6.09
CA ASP A 12 -29.27 0.66 4.81
C ASP A 12 -28.56 1.96 4.37
N GLY A 13 -27.27 2.06 4.66
CA GLY A 13 -26.43 3.06 4.04
C GLY A 13 -26.38 2.85 2.52
N PRO A 14 -25.95 3.85 1.73
CA PRO A 14 -25.96 3.80 0.26
C PRO A 14 -25.15 2.65 -0.36
N CYS A 15 -24.33 1.95 0.43
CA CYS A 15 -23.50 0.81 0.02
C CYS A 15 -24.04 -0.56 0.47
N GLY A 16 -25.28 -0.61 0.97
CA GLY A 16 -25.98 -1.83 1.37
C GLY A 16 -25.37 -2.57 2.57
N HIS A 17 -25.94 -3.73 2.89
CA HIS A 17 -25.53 -4.58 4.01
C HIS A 17 -24.25 -5.36 3.72
N LEU A 18 -23.37 -5.47 4.71
CA LEU A 18 -22.15 -6.28 4.60
C LEU A 18 -22.46 -7.77 4.49
N TYR A 19 -23.44 -8.23 5.26
CA TYR A 19 -23.75 -9.64 5.43
C TYR A 19 -24.98 -10.03 4.61
N SER A 20 -24.88 -11.18 3.93
CA SER A 20 -26.01 -11.85 3.30
C SER A 20 -26.07 -13.29 3.81
N HIS A 21 -27.26 -13.74 4.22
CA HIS A 21 -27.47 -15.03 4.85
C HIS A 21 -27.18 -16.25 3.95
N ILE A 22 -26.98 -16.03 2.64
CA ILE A 22 -26.84 -17.09 1.63
C ILE A 22 -25.40 -17.11 1.04
N GLN A 23 -24.51 -16.24 1.52
CA GLN A 23 -23.17 -16.07 0.94
C GLN A 23 -22.08 -16.85 1.70
N TYR A 24 -21.12 -17.41 0.96
CA TYR A 24 -19.85 -17.90 1.53
C TYR A 24 -18.95 -16.70 1.89
N GLY A 25 -18.84 -16.40 3.19
CA GLY A 25 -18.15 -15.22 3.74
C GLY A 25 -19.12 -14.24 4.43
N PRO A 26 -18.67 -13.02 4.80
CA PRO A 26 -17.36 -12.45 4.53
C PRO A 26 -16.26 -13.01 5.45
N PHE A 27 -15.06 -13.17 4.89
CA PHE A 27 -13.84 -13.62 5.57
C PHE A 27 -12.80 -12.51 5.60
N ASP A 28 -12.07 -12.41 6.70
CA ASP A 28 -10.94 -11.48 6.82
C ASP A 28 -9.68 -12.08 6.21
N TYR A 29 -9.25 -11.52 5.09
CA TYR A 29 -8.06 -11.97 4.36
C TYR A 29 -6.78 -11.96 5.22
N ARG A 30 -6.71 -11.13 6.26
CA ARG A 30 -5.53 -11.01 7.13
C ARG A 30 -5.39 -12.13 8.16
N HIS A 31 -6.49 -12.83 8.48
CA HIS A 31 -6.54 -13.74 9.63
C HIS A 31 -7.20 -15.10 9.33
N GLU A 32 -7.89 -15.25 8.21
CA GLU A 32 -8.61 -16.48 7.90
C GLU A 32 -7.70 -17.57 7.33
N PRO A 33 -8.03 -18.86 7.55
CA PRO A 33 -7.29 -19.97 6.98
C PRO A 33 -7.24 -19.91 5.45
N SER A 34 -6.10 -20.34 4.89
CA SER A 34 -5.84 -20.28 3.46
C SER A 34 -6.84 -21.07 2.63
N GLU A 35 -7.46 -22.12 3.17
CA GLU A 35 -8.41 -22.96 2.46
C GLU A 35 -9.70 -22.22 2.11
N LYS A 36 -10.26 -21.43 3.06
CA LYS A 36 -11.48 -20.64 2.80
C LYS A 36 -11.22 -19.55 1.76
N ILE A 37 -10.06 -18.91 1.88
CA ILE A 37 -9.61 -17.89 0.92
C ILE A 37 -9.43 -18.52 -0.45
N ALA A 38 -8.77 -19.68 -0.54
CA ALA A 38 -8.50 -20.39 -1.79
C ALA A 38 -9.80 -20.74 -2.54
N ILE A 39 -10.82 -21.25 -1.84
CA ILE A 39 -12.13 -21.55 -2.46
C ILE A 39 -12.70 -20.33 -3.20
N VAL A 40 -12.61 -19.14 -2.60
CA VAL A 40 -13.11 -17.90 -3.23
C VAL A 40 -12.23 -17.48 -4.40
N LEU A 41 -10.91 -17.46 -4.20
CA LEU A 41 -9.98 -16.96 -5.21
C LEU A 41 -9.90 -17.88 -6.44
N GLU A 42 -9.94 -19.20 -6.24
CA GLU A 42 -9.95 -20.17 -7.32
C GLU A 42 -11.25 -20.12 -8.13
N ALA A 43 -12.39 -19.85 -7.50
CA ALA A 43 -13.66 -19.76 -8.20
C ALA A 43 -13.85 -18.41 -8.92
N HIS A 44 -13.39 -17.29 -8.34
CA HIS A 44 -13.82 -15.96 -8.76
C HIS A 44 -12.69 -14.94 -9.01
N PHE A 45 -11.45 -15.24 -8.62
CA PHE A 45 -10.33 -14.29 -8.78
C PHE A 45 -9.08 -14.93 -9.38
N GLN A 46 -9.29 -15.66 -10.48
CA GLN A 46 -8.22 -16.25 -11.29
C GLN A 46 -7.32 -15.17 -11.92
N PRO A 47 -6.09 -15.50 -12.35
CA PRO A 47 -5.15 -14.52 -12.90
C PRO A 47 -5.68 -13.69 -14.08
N TYR A 48 -6.57 -14.26 -14.91
CA TYR A 48 -7.19 -13.51 -16.00
C TYR A 48 -8.20 -12.46 -15.50
N VAL A 49 -8.85 -12.69 -14.35
CA VAL A 49 -9.75 -11.73 -13.71
C VAL A 49 -8.95 -10.56 -13.17
N GLU A 50 -7.88 -10.84 -12.42
CA GLU A 50 -7.04 -9.78 -11.86
C GLU A 50 -6.37 -8.93 -12.94
N SER A 51 -5.85 -9.57 -13.99
CA SER A 51 -5.22 -8.89 -15.13
C SER A 51 -6.23 -8.28 -16.10
N LEU A 52 -7.53 -8.38 -15.81
CA LEU A 52 -8.63 -7.88 -16.62
C LEU A 52 -8.59 -8.38 -18.08
N ARG A 53 -8.10 -9.61 -18.28
CA ARG A 53 -8.03 -10.29 -19.58
C ARG A 53 -9.37 -10.95 -19.88
N GLY A 54 -10.23 -10.22 -20.58
CA GLY A 54 -11.57 -10.65 -20.98
C GLY A 54 -12.30 -9.49 -21.64
N ASN A 55 -13.38 -9.81 -22.37
CA ASN A 55 -14.24 -8.81 -22.99
C ASN A 55 -15.49 -8.54 -22.11
N ALA A 56 -16.41 -7.72 -22.61
CA ALA A 56 -17.65 -7.38 -21.91
C ALA A 56 -18.53 -8.61 -21.57
N ASP A 57 -18.33 -9.74 -22.23
CA ASP A 57 -19.09 -10.98 -22.00
C ASP A 57 -18.45 -11.85 -20.91
N THR A 58 -17.20 -11.60 -20.54
CA THR A 58 -16.45 -12.39 -19.54
C THR A 58 -16.91 -12.12 -18.08
N LEU A 59 -17.96 -11.31 -17.86
CA LEU A 59 -18.53 -10.96 -16.54
C LEU A 59 -17.48 -10.66 -15.45
N LEU A 60 -16.37 -10.00 -15.83
CA LEU A 60 -15.26 -9.69 -14.91
C LEU A 60 -15.75 -8.96 -13.66
N GLY A 61 -16.65 -7.98 -13.82
CA GLY A 61 -17.21 -7.24 -12.70
C GLY A 61 -18.00 -8.13 -11.73
N GLY A 62 -18.72 -9.14 -12.23
CA GLY A 62 -19.43 -10.11 -11.38
C GLY A 62 -18.50 -11.05 -10.62
N ALA A 63 -17.39 -11.46 -11.24
CA ALA A 63 -16.38 -12.27 -10.59
C ALA A 63 -15.69 -11.50 -9.45
N ILE A 64 -15.21 -10.28 -9.73
CA ILE A 64 -14.58 -9.42 -8.73
C ILE A 64 -15.58 -9.04 -7.63
N ASP A 65 -16.84 -8.77 -7.99
CA ASP A 65 -17.92 -8.53 -7.02
C ASP A 65 -18.10 -9.69 -6.04
N TYR A 66 -18.16 -10.93 -6.55
CA TYR A 66 -18.27 -12.09 -5.68
C TYR A 66 -17.09 -12.17 -4.72
N THR A 67 -15.87 -12.00 -5.25
CA THR A 67 -14.64 -11.97 -4.44
C THR A 67 -14.73 -10.92 -3.35
N LEU A 68 -15.16 -9.68 -3.66
CA LEU A 68 -15.22 -8.59 -2.69
C LEU A 68 -16.37 -8.69 -1.69
N ARG A 69 -17.44 -9.40 -2.01
CA ARG A 69 -18.46 -9.70 -1.00
C ARG A 69 -18.01 -10.82 -0.05
N ALA A 70 -17.24 -11.80 -0.55
CA ALA A 70 -16.73 -12.91 0.26
C ALA A 70 -15.44 -12.56 1.03
N LEU A 71 -14.62 -11.66 0.49
CA LEU A 71 -13.35 -11.18 1.04
C LEU A 71 -13.28 -9.64 0.95
N PRO A 72 -14.01 -8.90 1.80
CA PRO A 72 -14.17 -7.45 1.64
C PRO A 72 -12.86 -6.66 1.65
N ASN A 73 -11.86 -7.10 2.43
CA ASN A 73 -10.56 -6.45 2.51
C ASN A 73 -9.49 -7.08 1.59
N TYR A 74 -9.88 -7.81 0.55
CA TYR A 74 -8.92 -8.34 -0.40
C TYR A 74 -8.40 -7.27 -1.37
N ALA A 75 -7.24 -6.71 -1.02
CA ALA A 75 -6.61 -5.58 -1.71
C ALA A 75 -6.52 -5.71 -3.24
N ARG A 76 -6.15 -6.89 -3.75
CA ARG A 76 -5.98 -7.11 -5.20
C ARG A 76 -7.31 -7.02 -5.94
N ALA A 77 -8.41 -7.50 -5.37
CA ALA A 77 -9.73 -7.37 -5.96
C ALA A 77 -10.26 -5.93 -5.90
N LEU A 78 -9.97 -5.19 -4.83
CA LEU A 78 -10.32 -3.76 -4.74
C LEU A 78 -9.65 -2.97 -5.87
N VAL A 79 -8.35 -3.16 -6.05
CA VAL A 79 -7.58 -2.52 -7.14
C VAL A 79 -8.09 -2.96 -8.51
N ALA A 80 -8.38 -4.25 -8.70
CA ALA A 80 -8.92 -4.77 -9.96
C ALA A 80 -10.29 -4.16 -10.28
N MET A 81 -11.18 -3.98 -9.29
CA MET A 81 -12.48 -3.33 -9.48
C MET A 81 -12.33 -1.87 -9.90
N THR A 82 -11.43 -1.12 -9.24
CA THR A 82 -11.10 0.28 -9.62
C THR A 82 -10.62 0.36 -11.07
N ARG A 83 -9.66 -0.49 -11.45
CA ARG A 83 -9.10 -0.54 -12.81
C ARG A 83 -10.15 -0.95 -13.85
N LEU A 84 -11.03 -1.88 -13.50
CA LEU A 84 -12.11 -2.32 -14.38
C LEU A 84 -13.09 -1.18 -14.66
N ALA A 85 -13.51 -0.44 -13.63
CA ALA A 85 -14.39 0.71 -13.79
C ALA A 85 -13.77 1.81 -14.65
N GLN A 86 -12.45 2.07 -14.48
CA GLN A 86 -11.70 3.00 -15.32
C GLN A 86 -11.64 2.54 -16.78
N ARG A 87 -11.29 1.26 -17.02
CA ARG A 87 -11.20 0.66 -18.36
C ARG A 87 -12.54 0.73 -19.11
N ASP A 88 -13.62 0.42 -18.41
CA ASP A 88 -14.96 0.33 -19.00
C ASP A 88 -15.67 1.70 -19.01
N GLY A 89 -15.13 2.71 -18.34
CA GLY A 89 -15.76 4.02 -18.18
C GLY A 89 -17.10 3.96 -17.45
N LYS A 90 -17.31 2.94 -16.60
CA LYS A 90 -18.59 2.62 -15.98
C LYS A 90 -18.44 2.23 -14.51
N ASP A 91 -19.27 2.84 -13.67
CA ASP A 91 -19.32 2.58 -12.23
C ASP A 91 -20.79 2.46 -11.78
N PRO A 92 -21.27 1.27 -11.36
CA PRO A 92 -20.52 0.03 -11.20
C PRO A 92 -20.17 -0.64 -12.55
N PRO A 93 -19.03 -1.36 -12.63
CA PRO A 93 -18.73 -2.22 -13.77
C PRO A 93 -19.84 -3.24 -14.06
N ARG A 94 -19.90 -3.73 -15.31
CA ARG A 94 -20.92 -4.72 -15.69
C ARG A 94 -20.81 -5.97 -14.81
N GLY A 95 -21.91 -6.32 -14.17
CA GLY A 95 -22.02 -7.48 -13.28
C GLY A 95 -21.68 -7.21 -11.82
N ALA A 96 -21.12 -6.04 -11.49
CA ALA A 96 -20.88 -5.64 -10.11
C ALA A 96 -22.15 -5.05 -9.48
N HIS A 97 -22.38 -5.34 -8.19
CA HIS A 97 -23.55 -4.84 -7.46
C HIS A 97 -23.35 -3.42 -6.89
N PHE A 98 -22.10 -3.05 -6.61
CA PHE A 98 -21.77 -1.81 -5.90
C PHE A 98 -20.81 -0.96 -6.71
N THR A 99 -20.84 0.35 -6.47
CA THR A 99 -19.80 1.24 -7.02
C THR A 99 -18.44 0.91 -6.44
N VAL A 100 -17.37 1.35 -7.12
CA VAL A 100 -15.99 1.20 -6.63
C VAL A 100 -15.85 1.76 -5.22
N GLU A 101 -16.35 2.98 -4.99
CA GLU A 101 -16.34 3.61 -3.66
C GLU A 101 -17.06 2.75 -2.61
N CYS A 102 -18.21 2.16 -2.97
CA CYS A 102 -18.93 1.32 -2.04
C CYS A 102 -18.17 0.03 -1.67
N TYR A 103 -17.35 -0.55 -2.55
CA TYR A 103 -16.49 -1.66 -2.15
C TYR A 103 -15.45 -1.24 -1.10
N TYR A 104 -14.83 -0.07 -1.22
CA TYR A 104 -13.92 0.44 -0.20
C TYR A 104 -14.62 0.75 1.12
N ILE A 105 -15.78 1.42 1.06
CA ILE A 105 -16.59 1.70 2.26
C ILE A 105 -16.97 0.39 2.97
N ARG A 106 -17.38 -0.64 2.20
CA ARG A 106 -17.71 -1.95 2.76
C ARG A 106 -16.49 -2.63 3.38
N ALA A 107 -15.33 -2.56 2.73
CA ALA A 107 -14.08 -3.09 3.26
C ALA A 107 -13.71 -2.44 4.61
N LEU A 108 -13.85 -1.11 4.73
CA LEU A 108 -13.57 -0.38 5.96
C LEU A 108 -14.65 -0.53 7.03
N LYS A 109 -15.92 -0.75 6.66
CA LYS A 109 -16.95 -1.15 7.64
C LYS A 109 -16.65 -2.53 8.20
N PHE A 110 -16.15 -3.44 7.38
CA PHE A 110 -15.79 -4.79 7.78
C PHE A 110 -14.54 -4.81 8.66
N ARG A 111 -13.48 -4.08 8.27
CA ARG A 111 -12.24 -3.90 9.04
C ARG A 111 -11.82 -2.42 9.06
N PRO A 112 -12.23 -1.66 10.09
CA PRO A 112 -11.90 -0.24 10.20
C PRO A 112 -10.42 0.04 10.39
N ASP A 113 -9.64 -0.93 10.85
CA ASP A 113 -8.22 -0.83 11.17
C ASP A 113 -7.30 -1.27 10.00
N ASP A 114 -7.86 -1.60 8.84
CA ASP A 114 -7.08 -2.06 7.68
C ASP A 114 -6.39 -0.90 6.97
N ASN A 115 -5.14 -0.63 7.37
CA ASN A 115 -4.33 0.45 6.81
C ASN A 115 -4.07 0.30 5.31
N LEU A 116 -3.97 -0.93 4.79
CA LEU A 116 -3.78 -1.16 3.36
C LEU A 116 -5.05 -0.76 2.59
N VAL A 117 -6.23 -1.18 3.05
CA VAL A 117 -7.51 -0.75 2.44
C VAL A 117 -7.67 0.77 2.50
N ARG A 118 -7.30 1.42 3.62
CA ARG A 118 -7.36 2.88 3.74
C ARG A 118 -6.46 3.59 2.73
N MET A 119 -5.22 3.13 2.56
CA MET A 119 -4.30 3.66 1.55
C MET A 119 -4.84 3.48 0.14
N LEU A 120 -5.40 2.31 -0.19
CA LEU A 120 -6.01 2.07 -1.50
C LEU A 120 -7.26 2.92 -1.74
N PHE A 121 -8.05 3.18 -0.69
CA PHE A 121 -9.21 4.05 -0.82
C PHE A 121 -8.80 5.52 -0.99
N ALA A 122 -7.78 5.97 -0.26
CA ALA A 122 -7.20 7.29 -0.46
C ALA A 122 -6.67 7.47 -1.89
N ASP A 123 -5.98 6.47 -2.44
CA ASP A 123 -5.52 6.49 -3.83
C ASP A 123 -6.66 6.68 -4.83
N TYR A 124 -7.75 5.91 -4.66
CA TYR A 124 -8.98 6.06 -5.44
C TYR A 124 -9.59 7.47 -5.30
N LEU A 125 -9.64 8.02 -4.08
CA LEU A 125 -10.18 9.34 -3.82
C LEU A 125 -9.33 10.46 -4.45
N ILE A 126 -8.01 10.32 -4.43
CA ILE A 126 -7.09 11.24 -5.11
C ILE A 126 -7.39 11.25 -6.62
N ASP A 127 -7.54 10.08 -7.25
CA ASP A 127 -7.88 9.97 -8.67
C ASP A 127 -9.24 10.58 -9.03
N LYS A 128 -10.16 10.66 -8.04
CA LYS A 128 -11.46 11.33 -8.19
C LYS A 128 -11.43 12.82 -7.85
N GLY A 129 -10.25 13.39 -7.54
CA GLY A 129 -10.11 14.80 -7.14
C GLY A 129 -10.62 15.10 -5.73
N ARG A 130 -10.90 14.07 -4.92
CA ARG A 130 -11.38 14.19 -3.53
C ARG A 130 -10.22 14.20 -2.54
N GLY A 131 -9.28 15.11 -2.75
CA GLY A 131 -8.03 15.16 -1.99
C GLY A 131 -8.22 15.35 -0.48
N LYS A 132 -9.24 16.12 -0.06
CA LYS A 132 -9.56 16.30 1.37
C LYS A 132 -9.94 14.97 2.04
N ASP A 133 -10.84 14.21 1.41
CA ASP A 133 -11.30 12.93 1.96
C ASP A 133 -10.15 11.90 1.95
N ALA A 134 -9.32 11.92 0.90
CA ALA A 134 -8.11 11.09 0.86
C ALA A 134 -7.15 11.42 2.01
N ALA A 135 -6.92 12.70 2.31
CA ALA A 135 -6.05 13.15 3.40
C ALA A 135 -6.51 12.59 4.75
N GLU A 136 -7.82 12.53 5.02
CA GLU A 136 -8.35 11.96 6.27
C GLU A 136 -7.99 10.48 6.43
N HIS A 137 -8.03 9.70 5.34
CA HIS A 137 -7.59 8.31 5.34
C HIS A 137 -6.08 8.17 5.52
N LEU A 138 -5.26 8.98 4.83
CA LEU A 138 -3.81 8.95 4.96
C LEU A 138 -3.34 9.39 6.36
N ASP A 139 -3.98 10.40 6.94
CA ASP A 139 -3.68 10.89 8.29
C ASP A 139 -4.03 9.85 9.35
N TYR A 140 -5.10 9.08 9.14
CA TYR A 140 -5.40 7.94 10.00
C TYR A 140 -4.26 6.92 9.93
N VAL A 141 -3.85 6.53 8.72
CA VAL A 141 -2.78 5.54 8.52
C VAL A 141 -1.49 6.02 9.16
N ASP A 142 -1.09 7.27 8.92
CA ASP A 142 0.13 7.87 9.48
C ASP A 142 0.17 7.82 11.02
N LYS A 143 -0.99 7.87 11.68
CA LYS A 143 -1.09 7.78 13.15
C LYS A 143 -1.13 6.35 13.67
N SER A 144 -1.56 5.38 12.87
CA SER A 144 -1.89 4.03 13.33
C SER A 144 -0.88 2.96 12.91
N PHE A 145 -0.10 3.19 11.85
CA PHE A 145 0.81 2.17 11.34
C PHE A 145 2.07 2.00 12.20
N ASP A 146 2.67 0.82 12.12
CA ASP A 146 3.97 0.55 12.74
C ASP A 146 5.06 1.37 12.04
N LYS A 147 5.66 2.30 12.78
CA LYS A 147 6.69 3.21 12.25
C LYS A 147 7.98 2.48 11.88
N ASP A 148 8.15 1.22 12.25
CA ASP A 148 9.27 0.39 11.81
C ASP A 148 8.96 -0.40 10.52
N ASP A 149 7.79 -0.19 9.90
CA ASP A 149 7.46 -0.77 8.59
C ASP A 149 7.98 0.12 7.42
N PRO A 150 9.06 -0.29 6.74
CA PRO A 150 9.61 0.45 5.59
C PRO A 150 8.65 0.49 4.40
N PHE A 151 7.80 -0.53 4.22
CA PHE A 151 6.90 -0.63 3.08
C PHE A 151 5.70 0.29 3.26
N THR A 152 5.09 0.30 4.44
CA THR A 152 3.99 1.24 4.71
C THR A 152 4.48 2.68 4.69
N SER A 153 5.67 2.98 5.26
CA SER A 153 6.28 4.31 5.16
C SER A 153 6.42 4.76 3.70
N TYR A 154 6.99 3.91 2.85
CA TYR A 154 7.18 4.22 1.43
C TYR A 154 5.86 4.42 0.68
N ASN A 155 4.92 3.48 0.82
CA ASN A 155 3.63 3.53 0.11
C ASN A 155 2.78 4.72 0.55
N LEU A 156 2.76 5.02 1.85
CA LEU A 156 2.09 6.21 2.38
C LEU A 156 2.74 7.50 1.86
N GLY A 157 4.07 7.53 1.77
CA GLY A 157 4.81 8.65 1.22
C GLY A 157 4.49 8.92 -0.25
N LEU A 158 4.35 7.87 -1.08
CA LEU A 158 3.89 7.99 -2.47
C LEU A 158 2.49 8.60 -2.57
N LEU A 159 1.57 8.21 -1.68
CA LEU A 159 0.21 8.75 -1.69
C LEU A 159 0.16 10.22 -1.25
N TYR A 160 0.95 10.61 -0.25
CA TYR A 160 1.10 12.02 0.10
C TYR A 160 1.74 12.83 -1.02
N MET A 161 2.72 12.26 -1.73
CA MET A 161 3.33 12.90 -2.90
C MET A 161 2.29 13.13 -4.00
N LYS A 162 1.48 12.11 -4.30
CA LYS A 162 0.37 12.17 -5.27
C LYS A 162 -0.69 13.21 -4.87
N LEU A 163 -0.96 13.35 -3.57
CA LEU A 163 -1.87 14.35 -3.01
C LEU A 163 -1.29 15.78 -3.02
N GLY A 164 0.03 15.92 -3.19
CA GLY A 164 0.74 17.20 -3.16
C GLY A 164 1.27 17.60 -1.78
N ASP A 165 1.14 16.76 -0.75
CA ASP A 165 1.77 16.98 0.56
C ASP A 165 3.24 16.50 0.52
N THR A 166 4.05 17.29 -0.16
CA THR A 166 5.47 17.00 -0.37
C THR A 166 6.26 16.96 0.94
N ALA A 167 5.80 17.67 1.98
CA ALA A 167 6.46 17.66 3.29
C ALA A 167 6.32 16.29 3.96
N LYS A 168 5.10 15.76 4.07
CA LYS A 168 4.88 14.41 4.62
C LYS A 168 5.51 13.34 3.76
N ALA A 169 5.40 13.45 2.43
CA ALA A 169 6.03 12.53 1.50
C ALA A 169 7.54 12.40 1.74
N ARG A 170 8.23 13.54 1.95
CA ARG A 170 9.67 13.57 2.26
C ARG A 170 9.99 12.89 3.57
N THR A 171 9.26 13.20 4.65
CA THR A 171 9.49 12.59 5.97
C THR A 171 9.37 11.07 5.89
N LEU A 172 8.32 10.57 5.23
CA LEU A 172 8.08 9.14 5.07
C LEU A 172 9.11 8.46 4.15
N ALA A 173 9.56 9.14 3.10
CA ALA A 173 10.64 8.66 2.23
C ALA A 173 11.96 8.50 2.99
N GLN A 174 12.32 9.48 3.80
CA GLN A 174 13.50 9.43 4.66
C GLN A 174 13.40 8.28 5.67
N GLN A 175 12.24 8.10 6.29
CA GLN A 175 11.98 7.00 7.22
C GLN A 175 12.12 5.63 6.53
N ALA A 176 11.47 5.44 5.38
CA ALA A 176 11.58 4.21 4.60
C ALA A 176 13.04 3.88 4.23
N ARG A 177 13.82 4.90 3.83
CA ARG A 177 15.25 4.74 3.52
C ARG A 177 16.08 4.37 4.75
N LEU A 178 15.85 5.01 5.90
CA LEU A 178 16.54 4.68 7.15
C LEU A 178 16.26 3.25 7.60
N LEU A 179 15.06 2.73 7.31
CA LEU A 179 14.65 1.35 7.56
C LEU A 179 15.10 0.37 6.46
N GLY A 180 15.88 0.81 5.47
CA GLY A 180 16.47 -0.04 4.44
C GLY A 180 15.53 -0.42 3.29
N ASN A 181 14.44 0.33 3.05
CA ASN A 181 13.63 0.12 1.86
C ASN A 181 14.48 0.30 0.59
N PRO A 182 14.56 -0.69 -0.31
CA PRO A 182 15.37 -0.60 -1.52
C PRO A 182 14.75 0.29 -2.62
N ALA A 183 13.48 0.66 -2.49
CA ALA A 183 12.78 1.45 -3.50
C ALA A 183 13.17 2.94 -3.43
N ASP A 184 13.74 3.44 -4.52
CA ASP A 184 14.21 4.82 -4.65
C ASP A 184 13.23 5.73 -5.40
N GLY A 185 12.13 5.19 -5.92
CA GLY A 185 11.16 5.91 -6.76
C GLY A 185 10.65 7.19 -6.11
N LEU A 186 10.20 7.12 -4.86
CA LEU A 186 9.72 8.27 -4.10
C LEU A 186 10.82 9.31 -3.85
N GLU A 187 12.04 8.89 -3.51
CA GLU A 187 13.18 9.81 -3.36
C GLU A 187 13.49 10.52 -4.68
N ASN A 188 13.50 9.77 -5.78
CA ASN A 188 13.74 10.32 -7.12
C ASN A 188 12.66 11.33 -7.54
N GLU A 189 11.40 11.09 -7.22
CA GLU A 189 10.32 12.06 -7.44
C GLU A 189 10.49 13.32 -6.61
N LEU A 190 10.83 13.19 -5.33
CA LEU A 190 11.11 14.32 -4.45
C LEU A 190 12.31 15.15 -4.92
N LYS A 191 13.38 14.50 -5.41
CA LYS A 191 14.55 15.16 -6.01
C LYS A 191 14.16 15.94 -7.26
N LYS A 192 13.38 15.34 -8.16
CA LYS A 192 12.86 16.02 -9.38
C LYS A 192 12.00 17.23 -9.04
N ALA A 193 11.24 17.17 -7.95
CA ALA A 193 10.43 18.29 -7.46
C ALA A 193 11.23 19.35 -6.68
N GLY A 194 12.56 19.22 -6.56
CA GLY A 194 13.40 20.12 -5.75
C GLY A 194 13.08 20.06 -4.26
N ALA A 195 12.42 18.99 -3.81
CA ALA A 195 11.87 18.85 -2.47
C ALA A 195 12.54 17.73 -1.68
N TRP A 196 13.65 17.18 -2.16
CA TRP A 196 14.45 16.25 -1.37
C TRP A 196 15.37 17.01 -0.41
N ALA A 197 15.49 16.49 0.81
CA ALA A 197 16.52 16.88 1.75
C ALA A 197 17.12 15.60 2.34
N GLU A 198 18.44 15.56 2.55
CA GLU A 198 19.07 14.41 3.19
C GLU A 198 18.56 14.24 4.63
N PRO A 199 18.34 13.00 5.10
CA PRO A 199 18.08 12.73 6.51
C PRO A 199 19.19 13.32 7.38
N ALA A 200 18.86 13.90 8.53
CA ALA A 200 19.84 14.56 9.40
C ALA A 200 21.03 13.64 9.78
N ALA A 201 20.77 12.37 10.04
CA ALA A 201 21.82 11.38 10.35
C ALA A 201 22.77 11.13 9.16
N ALA A 202 22.24 11.07 7.93
CA ALA A 202 23.03 10.91 6.72
C ALA A 202 23.84 12.18 6.40
N ALA A 203 23.25 13.36 6.61
CA ALA A 203 23.94 14.64 6.45
C ALA A 203 25.11 14.78 7.44
N ALA A 204 24.93 14.34 8.70
CA ALA A 204 25.99 14.35 9.70
C ALA A 204 27.14 13.38 9.36
N ALA A 205 26.84 12.19 8.87
CA ALA A 205 27.85 11.22 8.42
C ALA A 205 28.66 11.74 7.22
N ALA A 206 27.99 12.36 6.24
CA ALA A 206 28.65 12.95 5.07
C ALA A 206 29.52 14.17 5.43
N ALA A 207 29.09 15.00 6.39
CA ALA A 207 29.89 16.11 6.87
C ALA A 207 31.16 15.63 7.61
N SER A 208 31.04 14.56 8.39
CA SER A 208 32.20 13.97 9.08
C SER A 208 33.22 13.37 8.11
N SER A 209 32.77 12.67 7.06
CA SER A 209 33.68 12.08 6.06
C SER A 209 34.33 13.13 5.15
N ALA A 210 33.65 14.23 4.85
CA ALA A 210 34.22 15.36 4.09
C ALA A 210 35.28 16.17 4.88
N SER A 211 35.27 16.07 6.21
CA SER A 211 36.25 16.74 7.09
C SER A 211 37.46 15.88 7.47
N ALA A 212 37.52 14.62 7.02
CA ALA A 212 38.66 13.75 7.27
C ALA A 212 39.89 14.20 6.46
N PRO A 213 41.05 14.47 7.09
CA PRO A 213 42.26 14.86 6.37
C PRO A 213 42.72 13.73 5.45
N ALA A 214 43.08 14.08 4.21
CA ALA A 214 43.63 13.19 3.21
C ALA A 214 45.10 12.86 3.51
N ASP A 215 45.36 12.09 4.57
CA ASP A 215 46.71 11.58 4.85
C ASP A 215 46.65 10.09 5.19
N ALA A 216 46.76 9.25 4.15
CA ALA A 216 47.36 7.91 4.20
C ALA A 216 47.45 7.32 2.78
N ALA A 217 48.15 8.00 1.87
CA ALA A 217 48.61 7.42 0.63
C ALA A 217 50.09 7.80 0.40
N SER A 218 51.00 7.19 1.15
CA SER A 218 52.38 7.01 0.69
C SER A 218 53.20 6.05 1.55
N ALA A 219 54.08 5.33 0.84
CA ALA A 219 55.22 4.54 1.29
C ALA A 219 54.94 3.12 1.81
N VAL A 220 54.70 2.20 0.86
CA VAL A 220 55.36 0.89 0.91
C VAL A 220 56.44 0.89 -0.17
N GLN A 221 57.65 1.33 0.19
CA GLN A 221 58.85 1.04 -0.59
C GLN A 221 59.30 -0.38 -0.27
N VAL A 222 59.33 -1.23 -1.30
CA VAL A 222 59.90 -2.57 -1.25
C VAL A 222 61.42 -2.44 -1.21
N ALA A 223 62.04 -2.75 -0.07
CA ALA A 223 63.47 -2.95 0.04
C ALA A 223 63.77 -4.46 0.02
N ALA A 224 64.46 -4.91 -1.03
CA ALA A 224 65.00 -6.27 -1.13
C ALA A 224 66.26 -6.41 -0.25
N PRO A 225 66.46 -7.53 0.48
CA PRO A 225 67.75 -7.82 1.08
C PRO A 225 68.65 -8.61 0.12
N ALA A 226 69.91 -8.15 0.08
CA ALA A 226 71.03 -8.76 -0.63
C ALA A 226 71.62 -9.96 0.14
N SER A 227 72.15 -10.89 -0.64
CA SER A 227 72.88 -12.10 -0.25
C SER A 227 74.24 -11.82 0.40
N ALA A 228 74.67 -12.69 1.35
CA ALA A 228 76.03 -13.28 1.50
C ALA A 228 76.16 -14.00 2.88
N PRO A 229 77.25 -14.73 3.18
CA PRO A 229 77.52 -16.10 2.74
C PRO A 229 77.80 -17.07 3.92
N ALA A 230 77.94 -18.35 3.60
CA ALA A 230 78.25 -19.45 4.52
C ALA A 230 79.72 -19.47 4.98
N PRO A 231 80.02 -20.22 6.05
CA PRO A 231 81.14 -21.15 6.10
C PRO A 231 80.72 -22.59 5.80
#